data_AF-A0A8X6ME73-F1
#
_entry.id   AF-A0A8X6ME73-F1
#
_cell.length_a   1.000
_cell.length_b   1.000
_cell.length_c   1.000
_cell.angle_alpha   90.00
_cell.angle_beta   90.00
_cell.angle_gamma   90.00
#
_symmetry.space_group_name_H-M   'P 1'
#
loop_
_entity.id
_entity.type
_entity.pdbx_description
1 polymer ?
#
loop_
_entity_poly.entity_id
_entity_poly.type
_entity_poly.pdbx_seq_one_letter_code
_entity_poly.pdbx_strand_id
1 'polypeptide(L)' 'MIVAKLQQKVNLKASSNIVLVPQHWSFKRKYLQDKSGIGKLAWKLPDFIKRDGTMKVRRSLRESKDKESQDEETNST' A
#
# COMPACT_ATOMS: atom_id res chain seq x y z
N MET A 1 -40.13 -3.87 18.94
CA MET A 1 -39.07 -2.90 18.57
C MET A 1 -37.79 -3.56 18.03
N ILE A 2 -37.29 -4.67 18.60
CA ILE A 2 -36.03 -5.30 18.19
C ILE A 2 -36.08 -5.85 16.74
N VAL A 3 -37.19 -6.47 16.34
CA VAL A 3 -37.37 -7.06 15.00
C VAL A 3 -37.30 -6.00 13.88
N ALA A 4 -37.88 -4.81 14.08
CA ALA A 4 -37.89 -3.74 13.09
C ALA A 4 -36.48 -3.19 12.77
N LYS A 5 -35.59 -3.10 13.78
CA LYS A 5 -34.20 -2.63 13.60
C LYS A 5 -33.34 -3.64 12.83
N LEU A 6 -33.62 -4.94 12.99
CA LEU A 6 -32.91 -5.99 12.23
C LEU A 6 -33.31 -5.98 10.75
N GLN A 7 -34.59 -5.77 10.44
CA GLN A 7 -35.08 -5.68 9.05
C GLN A 7 -34.43 -4.50 8.31
N GLN A 8 -34.31 -3.33 8.95
CA GLN A 8 -33.66 -2.16 8.35
C GLN A 8 -32.20 -2.44 7.94
N LYS A 9 -31.42 -3.10 8.82
CA LYS A 9 -30.01 -3.42 8.54
C LYS A 9 -29.86 -4.42 7.38
N VAL A 10 -30.77 -5.37 7.26
CA VAL A 10 -30.77 -6.34 6.16
C VAL A 10 -31.10 -5.65 4.84
N ASN A 11 -32.13 -4.82 4.81
CA ASN A 11 -32.53 -4.07 3.62
C ASN A 11 -31.41 -3.13 3.12
N LEU A 12 -30.72 -2.46 4.05
CA LEU A 12 -29.56 -1.62 3.74
C LEU A 12 -28.35 -2.41 3.22
N LYS A 13 -28.20 -3.70 3.56
CA LYS A 13 -27.12 -4.52 2.98
C LYS A 13 -27.47 -5.08 1.60
N ALA A 14 -28.77 -5.17 1.29
CA ALA A 14 -29.28 -5.74 0.05
C ALA A 14 -29.58 -4.70 -1.04
N SER A 15 -29.39 -3.39 -0.76
CA SER A 15 -29.63 -2.36 -1.77
C SER A 15 -28.49 -2.30 -2.80
N SER A 16 -28.79 -1.80 -4.00
CA SER A 16 -27.82 -1.72 -5.10
C SER A 16 -26.68 -0.75 -4.79
N ASN A 17 -25.47 -1.06 -5.28
CA ASN A 17 -24.25 -0.24 -5.18
C ASN A 17 -23.71 0.00 -3.76
N ILE A 18 -24.01 -0.88 -2.80
CA ILE A 18 -23.53 -0.75 -1.42
C ILE A 18 -22.26 -1.56 -1.20
N VAL A 19 -21.27 -0.93 -0.55
CA VAL A 19 -20.05 -1.61 -0.08
C VAL A 19 -20.31 -2.25 1.27
N LEU A 20 -20.08 -3.56 1.35
CA LEU A 20 -20.27 -4.32 2.58
C LEU A 20 -19.15 -4.05 3.60
N VAL A 21 -19.47 -4.26 4.88
CA VAL A 21 -18.49 -4.16 5.96
C VAL A 21 -17.38 -5.21 5.77
N PRO A 22 -16.09 -4.84 5.80
CA PRO A 22 -14.99 -5.77 5.66
C PRO A 22 -14.97 -6.88 6.73
N GLN A 23 -14.65 -8.11 6.32
CA GLN A 23 -14.70 -9.29 7.20
C GLN A 23 -13.78 -9.21 8.44
N HIS A 24 -12.65 -8.50 8.34
CA HIS A 24 -11.69 -8.39 9.43
C HIS A 24 -12.13 -7.41 10.54
N TRP A 25 -13.24 -6.69 10.35
CA TRP A 25 -13.74 -5.73 11.33
C TRP A 25 -14.10 -6.39 12.68
N SER A 26 -14.61 -7.62 12.65
CA SER A 26 -14.96 -8.37 13.86
C SER A 26 -13.82 -9.21 14.43
N PHE A 27 -12.62 -9.14 13.84
CA PHE A 27 -11.48 -9.92 14.31
C PHE A 27 -10.80 -9.20 15.48
N LYS A 28 -10.41 -9.95 16.51
CA LYS A 28 -9.67 -9.40 17.66
C LYS A 28 -8.23 -8.98 17.31
N ARG A 29 -7.70 -9.49 16.21
CA ARG A 29 -6.33 -9.28 15.75
C ARG A 29 -6.25 -8.07 14.82
N LYS A 30 -5.12 -7.36 14.79
CA LYS A 30 -4.96 -6.18 13.93
C LYS A 30 -5.00 -6.56 12.44
N TYR A 31 -5.67 -5.75 11.62
CA TYR A 31 -5.97 -5.99 10.19
C TYR A 31 -4.80 -6.53 9.35
N LEU A 32 -3.59 -5.97 9.51
CA LEU A 32 -2.42 -6.29 8.68
C LEU A 32 -1.35 -7.17 9.36
N GLN A 33 -1.54 -7.60 10.60
CA GLN A 33 -0.47 -8.29 11.36
C GLN A 33 0.03 -9.55 10.66
N ASP A 34 -0.86 -10.41 10.15
CA ASP A 34 -0.48 -11.65 9.46
C ASP A 34 0.11 -11.43 8.07
N LYS A 35 -0.30 -10.36 7.40
CA LYS A 35 0.10 -10.09 6.02
C LYS A 35 1.41 -9.29 5.95
N SER A 36 1.83 -8.69 7.05
CA SER A 36 3.07 -7.91 7.11
C SER A 36 4.33 -8.78 7.08
N GLY A 37 4.23 -10.08 7.38
CA GLY A 37 5.37 -11.02 7.41
C GLY A 37 5.71 -11.66 6.06
N ILE A 38 4.78 -11.62 5.09
CA ILE A 38 5.03 -12.07 3.73
C ILE A 38 5.59 -10.86 2.98
N GLY A 39 6.89 -10.88 2.68
CA GLY A 39 7.62 -9.75 2.09
C GLY A 39 6.87 -9.15 0.90
N LYS A 40 6.32 -7.95 1.10
CA LYS A 40 5.65 -7.21 0.03
C LYS A 40 6.68 -6.97 -1.07
N LEU A 41 6.36 -7.38 -2.30
CA LEU A 41 7.19 -7.08 -3.46
C LEU A 41 7.40 -5.58 -3.56
N ALA A 42 8.61 -5.18 -3.94
CA ALA A 42 8.91 -3.80 -4.26
C ALA A 42 7.94 -3.28 -5.33
N TRP A 43 7.63 -1.99 -5.28
CA TRP A 43 6.73 -1.35 -6.21
C TRP A 43 7.20 -1.57 -7.66
N LYS A 44 6.39 -2.25 -8.47
CA LYS A 44 6.64 -2.42 -9.91
C LYS A 44 5.91 -1.32 -10.66
N LEU A 45 6.66 -0.51 -11.42
CA LEU A 45 6.05 0.50 -12.27
C LEU A 45 5.20 -0.15 -13.37
N PRO A 46 4.06 0.45 -13.77
CA PRO A 46 3.33 0.07 -14.96
C PRO A 46 4.20 0.13 -16.22
N ASP A 47 3.89 -0.71 -17.21
CA ASP A 47 4.79 -0.94 -18.36
C ASP A 47 5.01 0.30 -19.24
N PHE A 48 4.02 1.19 -19.36
CA PHE A 48 4.15 2.41 -20.14
C PHE A 48 5.16 3.40 -19.53
N ILE A 49 5.29 3.46 -18.20
CA ILE A 49 6.27 4.32 -17.52
C ILE A 49 7.67 3.69 -17.55
N LYS A 50 7.76 2.35 -17.53
CA LYS A 50 9.05 1.65 -17.67
C LYS A 50 9.68 1.89 -19.05
N ARG A 51 8.85 1.96 -20.10
CA ARG A 51 9.30 2.18 -21.49
C ARG A 51 9.92 3.55 -21.71
N ASP A 52 9.45 4.57 -21.00
CA ASP A 52 10.00 5.93 -21.05
C ASP A 52 11.47 6.01 -20.57
N GLY A 53 11.97 4.96 -19.90
CA GLY A 53 13.37 4.91 -19.47
C GLY A 53 13.67 5.79 -18.25
N THR A 54 12.67 6.46 -17.68
CA THR A 54 12.81 7.31 -16.48
C THR A 54 13.41 6.54 -15.30
N MET A 55 13.15 5.24 -15.20
CA MET A 55 13.73 4.38 -14.16
C MET A 55 15.26 4.29 -14.26
N LYS A 56 15.81 4.20 -15.47
CA LYS A 56 17.26 4.09 -15.70
C LYS A 56 17.96 5.41 -15.38
N VAL A 57 17.40 6.52 -15.86
CA VAL A 57 17.93 7.87 -15.60
C VAL A 57 17.91 8.19 -14.11
N ARG A 58 16.78 7.92 -13.43
CA ARG A 58 16.66 8.16 -11.98
C ARG A 58 17.61 7.28 -11.15
N ARG A 59 17.81 6.02 -11.55
CA ARG A 59 18.77 5.13 -10.87
C ARG A 59 20.20 5.67 -11.00
N SER A 60 20.62 6.06 -12.19
CA SER A 60 21.95 6.64 -12.43
C SER A 60 22.18 7.92 -11.62
N LEU A 61 21.19 8.82 -11.57
CA LEU A 61 21.31 10.07 -10.79
C LEU A 61 21.45 9.80 -9.28
N ARG A 62 20.74 8.79 -8.77
CA ARG A 62 20.79 8.43 -7.36
C ARG A 62 22.15 7.85 -6.98
N GLU A 63 22.69 6.95 -7.81
CA GLU A 63 24.03 6.38 -7.61
C GLU A 63 25.14 7.44 -7.65
N SER A 64 25.01 8.47 -8.50
CA SER A 64 25.95 9.60 -8.50
C SER A 64 25.87 10.43 -7.22
N LYS A 65 24.67 10.72 -6.73
CA LYS A 65 24.48 11.49 -5.49
C LYS A 65 24.93 10.73 -4.24
N ASP A 66 24.63 9.43 -4.18
CA ASP A 66 25.02 8.61 -3.02
C ASP A 66 26.55 8.52 -2.89
N LYS A 67 27.29 8.54 -4.01
CA LYS A 67 28.77 8.61 -4.01
C LYS A 67 29.28 9.97 -3.54
N GLU A 68 28.70 11.06 -4.05
CA GLU A 68 29.07 12.43 -3.66
C GLU A 68 28.91 12.67 -2.15
N SER A 69 27.82 12.17 -1.55
CA SER A 69 27.62 12.25 -0.10
C SER A 69 28.60 11.39 0.71
N GLN A 70 29.05 10.24 0.18
CA GLN A 70 30.07 9.41 0.83
C GLN A 70 31.45 10.08 0.77
N ASP A 71 31.78 10.69 -0.36
CA ASP A 71 33.06 11.40 -0.54
C ASP A 71 33.13 12.65 0.38
N GLU A 72 32.01 13.32 0.65
CA GLU A 72 31.92 14.42 1.62
C GLU A 72 32.11 13.95 3.08
N GLU A 73 31.56 12.80 3.48
CA GLU A 73 31.78 12.22 4.81
C GLU A 73 33.23 11.77 5.03
N THR A 74 33.92 11.30 3.97
CA THR A 74 35.33 10.88 4.06
C THR A 74 36.34 12.02 4.12
N ASN A 75 35.96 13.24 3.73
CA ASN A 75 36.83 14.42 3.76
C ASN A 75 36.72 15.25 5.05
N SER A 76 35.91 14.81 6.03
CA SER A 76 35.73 15.48 7.33
C SER A 76 36.33 14.70 8.53
N THR A 77 37.08 13.62 8.30
CA THR A 77 37.88 12.91 9.32
C THR A 77 39.36 13.11 9.04
#